data_AF-A0A1H2LAY7-F1
#
_entry.id   AF-A0A1H2LAY7-F1
#
_cell.length_a   1.000
_cell.length_b   1.000
_cell.length_c   1.000
_cell.angle_alpha   90.00
_cell.angle_beta   90.00
_cell.angle_gamma   90.00
#
_symmetry.space_group_name_H-M   'P 1'
#
loop_
_entity.id
_entity.type
_entity.pdbx_description
1 polymer ?
#
loop_
_entity_poly.entity_id
_entity_poly.type
_entity_poly.pdbx_seq_one_letter_code
_entity_poly.pdbx_strand_id
1 'polypeptide(L)' 'MLAGGAGLANAATVYYRGVAVNWDHGRTWGVYSYSQVQTHHFTHSATANGTWSGWKSPGVTAYASEYVGSGLAQAYWDCK' A
#
# COMPACT_ATOMS: atom_id res chain seq x y z
N MET A 1 18.98 -6.76 21.10
CA MET A 1 17.82 -7.61 20.77
C MET A 1 17.34 -7.22 19.38
N LEU A 2 17.44 -8.10 18.39
CA LEU A 2 16.92 -7.84 17.04
C LEU A 2 15.42 -8.21 17.04
N ALA A 3 14.57 -7.25 17.41
CA ALA A 3 13.14 -7.39 17.23
C ALA A 3 12.83 -7.17 15.74
N GLY A 4 13.00 -8.22 14.93
CA GLY A 4 12.43 -8.28 13.58
C GLY A 4 10.91 -8.31 13.71
N GLY A 5 10.29 -7.13 13.81
CA GLY A 5 8.85 -7.00 13.89
C GLY A 5 8.23 -7.53 12.60
N ALA A 6 7.56 -8.67 12.69
CA ALA A 6 6.66 -9.16 11.66
C ALA A 6 5.66 -8.04 11.38
N GLY A 7 5.84 -7.39 10.23
CA GLY A 7 4.87 -6.44 9.75
C GLY A 7 3.53 -7.13 9.58
N LEU A 8 2.45 -6.59 10.15
CA LEU A 8 1.11 -7.01 9.80
C LEU A 8 0.91 -6.61 8.34
N ALA A 9 1.21 -7.54 7.44
CA ALA A 9 0.91 -7.42 6.03
C ALA A 9 -0.55 -7.82 5.83
N ASN A 10 -1.39 -6.85 5.47
CA ASN A 10 -2.78 -7.09 5.16
C ASN A 10 -2.94 -7.03 3.65
N ALA A 11 -2.87 -8.21 3.02
CA ALA A 11 -3.22 -8.36 1.61
C ALA A 11 -4.75 -8.48 1.50
N ALA A 12 -5.37 -7.49 0.89
CA ALA A 12 -6.80 -7.44 0.64
C ALA A 12 -7.06 -7.38 -0.87
N THR A 13 -8.02 -8.18 -1.33
CA THR A 13 -8.64 -7.97 -2.63
C THR A 13 -9.74 -6.92 -2.46
N VAL A 14 -9.53 -5.76 -3.07
CA VAL A 14 -10.51 -4.67 -3.09
C VAL A 14 -11.17 -4.61 -4.46
N TYR A 15 -12.37 -4.06 -4.56
CA TYR A 15 -13.12 -4.02 -5.81
C TYR A 15 -13.31 -2.58 -6.27
N TYR A 16 -12.87 -2.28 -7.48
CA TYR A 16 -13.14 -1.02 -8.15
C TYR A 16 -13.93 -1.28 -9.42
N ARG A 17 -15.14 -0.69 -9.52
CA ARG A 17 -16.07 -0.90 -10.65
C ARG A 17 -16.33 -2.39 -10.97
N GLY A 18 -16.43 -3.22 -9.93
CA GLY A 18 -16.67 -4.67 -10.06
C GLY A 18 -15.45 -5.50 -10.44
N VAL A 19 -14.28 -4.89 -10.61
CA VAL A 19 -13.03 -5.59 -10.94
C VAL A 19 -12.16 -5.67 -9.69
N ALA A 20 -11.57 -6.85 -9.47
CA ALA A 20 -10.65 -7.08 -8.37
C ALA A 20 -9.34 -6.30 -8.57
N VAL A 21 -8.89 -5.66 -7.50
CA VAL A 21 -7.64 -4.93 -7.38
C VAL A 21 -6.89 -5.53 -6.20
N ASN A 22 -5.61 -5.86 -6.40
CA ASN A 22 -4.78 -6.37 -5.34
C ASN A 22 -4.22 -5.21 -4.53
N TRP A 23 -4.43 -5.22 -3.22
CA TRP A 23 -3.89 -4.20 -2.32
C TRP A 23 -3.23 -4.84 -1.09
N ASP A 24 -1.91 -4.73 -1.02
CA ASP A 24 -1.12 -5.13 0.14
C ASP A 24 -0.67 -3.89 0.89
N HIS A 25 -1.01 -3.80 2.16
CA HIS A 25 -0.69 -2.65 2.99
C HIS A 25 -0.44 -3.05 4.43
N GLY A 26 0.22 -2.16 5.15
CA GLY A 26 0.35 -2.31 6.59
C GLY A 26 1.60 -1.65 7.10
N ARG A 27 2.25 -2.32 8.04
CA ARG A 27 3.45 -1.84 8.71
C ARG A 27 4.59 -2.81 8.45
N THR A 28 5.79 -2.30 8.22
CA THR A 28 7.01 -3.10 8.12
C THR A 28 8.06 -2.61 9.12
N TRP A 29 8.86 -3.52 9.65
CA TRP A 29 9.86 -3.26 10.70
C TRP A 29 9.33 -2.58 11.96
N GLY A 30 8.01 -2.61 12.19
CA GLY A 30 7.36 -1.91 13.30
C GLY A 30 7.35 -0.37 13.21
N VAL A 31 8.01 0.23 12.21
CA VAL A 31 8.24 1.69 12.16
C VAL A 31 7.99 2.32 10.79
N TYR A 32 7.79 1.53 9.74
CA TYR A 32 7.43 2.03 8.42
C TYR A 32 5.99 1.65 8.09
N SER A 33 5.22 2.58 7.57
CA SER A 33 3.95 2.31 6.90
C SER A 33 4.23 2.01 5.44
N TYR A 34 3.50 1.07 4.84
CA TYR A 34 3.62 0.79 3.40
C TYR A 34 2.25 0.53 2.78
N SER A 35 2.15 0.81 1.48
CA SER A 35 0.97 0.56 0.65
C SER A 35 1.43 0.14 -0.75
N GLN A 36 0.91 -0.98 -1.23
CA GLN A 36 1.22 -1.56 -2.53
C GLN A 36 -0.07 -1.96 -3.23
N VAL A 37 -0.35 -1.33 -4.37
CA VAL A 37 -1.54 -1.61 -5.17
C VAL A 37 -1.10 -2.13 -6.52
N GLN A 38 -1.81 -3.14 -7.02
CA GLN A 38 -1.61 -3.64 -8.37
C GLN A 38 -2.94 -4.00 -9.03
N THR A 39 -3.11 -3.54 -10.26
CA THR A 39 -4.18 -3.98 -11.16
C THR A 39 -3.75 -3.82 -12.61
N HIS A 40 -4.23 -4.70 -13.48
CA HIS A 40 -4.04 -4.63 -14.94
C HIS A 40 -5.13 -3.83 -15.65
N HIS A 41 -6.16 -3.38 -14.93
CA HIS A 41 -7.35 -2.79 -15.54
C HIS A 41 -7.39 -1.25 -15.47
N PHE A 42 -6.80 -0.66 -14.42
CA PHE A 42 -6.96 0.78 -14.15
C PHE A 42 -5.63 1.46 -13.85
N THR A 43 -5.63 2.78 -14.07
CA THR A 43 -4.58 3.63 -13.53
C THR A 43 -4.79 3.72 -12.02
N HIS A 44 -3.76 3.44 -11.25
CA HIS A 44 -3.89 3.33 -9.80
C HIS A 44 -2.73 4.00 -9.07
N SER A 45 -2.94 4.29 -7.80
CA SER A 45 -1.90 4.83 -6.94
C SER A 45 -2.01 4.28 -5.53
N ALA A 46 -0.88 4.24 -4.83
CA ALA A 46 -0.77 3.82 -3.45
C ALA A 46 -0.25 4.98 -2.61
N THR A 47 -0.77 5.11 -1.40
CA THR A 47 -0.24 6.05 -0.41
C THR A 47 -0.03 5.34 0.91
N ALA A 48 1.14 5.59 1.48
CA ALA A 48 1.46 5.25 2.86
C ALA A 48 1.58 6.56 3.64
N ASN A 49 0.69 6.78 4.60
CA ASN A 49 0.58 8.00 5.38
C ASN A 49 0.48 9.27 4.51
N GLY A 50 1.53 10.08 4.43
CA GLY A 50 1.61 11.27 3.58
C GLY A 50 2.36 11.04 2.27
N THR A 51 2.99 9.87 2.09
CA THR A 51 3.84 9.58 0.93
C THR A 51 3.05 8.91 -0.19
N TRP A 52 2.93 9.59 -1.33
CA TRP A 52 2.17 9.14 -2.49
C TRP A 52 3.06 8.56 -3.59
N SER A 53 2.66 7.42 -4.18
CA SER A 53 3.42 6.76 -5.26
C SER A 53 3.35 7.48 -6.62
N GLY A 54 2.43 8.44 -6.75
CA GLY A 54 1.96 8.94 -8.05
C GLY A 54 1.04 7.94 -8.75
N TRP A 55 0.38 8.40 -9.82
CA TRP A 55 -0.41 7.54 -10.70
C TRP A 55 0.51 6.58 -11.49
N LYS A 56 0.17 5.30 -11.48
CA LYS A 56 0.81 4.25 -12.26
C LYS A 56 -0.15 3.69 -13.28
N SER A 57 0.38 3.42 -14.48
CA SER A 57 -0.35 2.78 -15.56
C SER A 57 -0.82 1.37 -15.16
N PRO A 58 -1.88 0.84 -15.79
CA PRO A 58 -2.31 -0.53 -15.56
C PRO A 58 -1.17 -1.53 -15.77
N GLY A 59 -1.06 -2.49 -14.87
CA GLY A 59 -0.01 -3.51 -14.86
C GLY A 59 1.30 -3.09 -14.18
N VAL A 60 1.47 -1.81 -13.85
CA VAL A 60 2.65 -1.31 -13.12
C VAL A 60 2.31 -1.20 -11.64
N THR A 61 3.08 -1.87 -10.79
CA THR A 61 2.90 -1.80 -9.33
C THR A 61 3.04 -0.37 -8.81
N ALA A 62 2.01 0.11 -8.10
CA ALA A 62 2.09 1.33 -7.31
C ALA A 62 2.54 1.00 -5.89
N TYR A 63 3.67 1.57 -5.46
CA TYR A 63 4.24 1.35 -4.13
C TYR A 63 4.55 2.68 -3.46
N ALA A 64 4.18 2.79 -2.20
CA ALA A 64 4.54 3.89 -1.31
C ALA A 64 4.94 3.36 0.07
N SER A 65 5.88 4.06 0.71
CA SER A 65 6.35 3.74 2.06
C SER A 65 6.80 5.01 2.77
N GLU A 66 6.52 5.09 4.06
CA GLU A 66 6.88 6.23 4.91
C GLU A 66 7.31 5.77 6.30
N TYR A 67 8.34 6.42 6.85
CA TYR A 67 8.71 6.21 8.24
C TYR A 67 7.71 6.90 9.17
N VAL A 68 7.05 6.13 10.03
CA VAL A 68 6.01 6.60 10.96
C VAL A 68 6.38 6.41 12.43
N GLY A 69 7.52 5.78 12.71
CA GLY A 69 7.95 5.49 14.09
C GLY A 69 6.87 4.71 14.85
N SER A 70 6.52 5.18 16.06
CA SER A 70 5.41 4.64 16.86
C SER A 70 4.03 5.22 16.51
N GLY A 71 3.95 6.11 15.52
CA GLY A 71 2.70 6.72 15.06
C GLY A 71 1.73 5.70 14.45
N LEU A 72 0.62 6.16 13.88
CA LEU A 72 -0.33 5.26 13.19
C LEU A 72 0.16 4.97 11.76
N ALA A 73 0.08 3.71 11.34
CA ALA A 73 0.28 3.34 9.94
C ALA A 73 -1.07 3.45 9.23
N GLN A 74 -1.17 4.40 8.31
CA GLN A 74 -2.33 4.58 7.47
C GLN A 74 -1.92 4.28 6.04
N ALA A 75 -2.73 3.49 5.35
CA ALA A 75 -2.52 3.20 3.95
C ALA A 75 -3.83 3.38 3.22
N TYR A 76 -3.77 3.92 2.01
CA TYR A 76 -4.90 4.00 1.10
C TYR A 76 -4.45 3.74 -0.34
N TRP A 77 -5.45 3.54 -1.18
CA TRP A 77 -5.30 3.25 -2.60
C TRP A 77 -6.38 4.00 -3.37
N ASP A 78 -6.03 4.37 -4.60
CA ASP A 78 -6.95 5.04 -5.51
C ASP A 78 -6.88 4.40 -6.90
N CYS A 79 -8.02 4.34 -7.59
CA CYS A 79 -8.14 3.90 -8.98
C CYS A 79 -8.96 4.92 -9.79
N LYS A 80 -8.62 5.09 -11.07
CA LYS A 80 -9.38 5.91 -12.02
C LYS A 80 -9.49 5.26 -13.40
#